data_AF-A0A383F7G2-F1
#
_entry.id   AF-A0A383F7G2-F1
#
_cell.length_a   1.000
_cell.length_b   1.000
_cell.length_c   1.000
_cell.angle_alpha   90.00
_cell.angle_beta   90.00
_cell.angle_gamma   90.00
#
_symmetry.space_group_name_H-M   'P 1'
#
loop_
_entity.id
_entity.type
_entity.pdbx_description
1 polymer ?
#
loop_
_entity_poly.entity_id
_entity_poly.type
_entity_poly.pdbx_seq_one_letter_code
_entity_poly.pdbx_strand_id
1 'polypeptide(L)'
;MSVFLKNIKGFDKIKVLGVGSNTLIRDGGFNGIIIKLGKSFSHLSLFDQNTLIAGASALDKNVSNFALENSLTGFEFLSCIPGAIGGGVRMNSGCYGEDISKILVSIQVMDL
;
A
#
# COMPACT_ATOMS: atom_id res chain seq x y z
N MET A 1 6.18 -15.49 3.09
CA MET A 1 4.87 -15.32 2.43
C MET A 1 4.58 -16.45 1.44
N SER A 2 5.40 -16.68 0.40
CA SER A 2 5.14 -17.73 -0.60
C SER A 2 4.99 -19.14 -0.01
N VAL A 3 5.84 -19.52 0.96
CA VAL A 3 5.73 -20.79 1.66
C VAL A 3 4.42 -20.92 2.43
N PHE A 4 3.97 -19.84 3.09
CA PHE A 4 2.70 -19.83 3.81
C PHE A 4 1.52 -20.03 2.85
N LEU A 5 1.47 -19.24 1.77
CA LEU A 5 0.39 -19.34 0.77
C LEU A 5 0.33 -20.72 0.10
N LYS A 6 1.48 -21.35 -0.17
CA LYS A 6 1.53 -22.70 -0.76
C LYS A 6 1.06 -23.81 0.19
N ASN A 7 1.13 -23.61 1.50
CA ASN A 7 0.86 -24.66 2.50
C ASN A 7 -0.48 -24.48 3.23
N ILE A 8 -1.21 -23.39 2.93
CA ILE A 8 -2.49 -23.13 3.55
C ILE A 8 -3.53 -24.16 3.10
N LYS A 9 -4.22 -24.79 4.05
CA LYS A 9 -5.29 -25.77 3.80
C LYS A 9 -6.50 -25.41 4.65
N GLY A 10 -7.70 -25.58 4.10
CA GLY A 10 -8.96 -25.37 4.85
C GLY A 10 -9.38 -23.91 5.04
N PHE A 11 -8.74 -22.96 4.35
CA PHE A 11 -9.15 -21.54 4.33
C PHE A 11 -9.35 -21.07 2.90
N ASP A 12 -10.62 -20.87 2.50
CA ASP A 12 -10.97 -20.44 1.14
C ASP A 12 -11.01 -18.90 1.00
N LYS A 13 -10.84 -18.17 2.11
CA LYS A 13 -10.99 -16.71 2.17
C LYS A 13 -9.76 -16.05 2.78
N ILE A 14 -8.94 -15.47 1.90
CA ILE A 14 -7.79 -14.64 2.28
C ILE A 14 -8.11 -13.18 1.92
N LYS A 15 -7.80 -12.27 2.84
CA LYS A 15 -7.85 -10.82 2.62
C LYS A 15 -6.53 -10.19 3.03
N VAL A 16 -6.03 -9.27 2.21
CA VAL A 16 -4.88 -8.44 2.58
C VAL A 16 -5.40 -7.15 3.20
N LEU A 17 -4.83 -6.76 4.34
CA LEU A 17 -5.19 -5.52 5.04
C LEU A 17 -3.95 -4.64 5.19
N GLY A 18 -4.08 -3.38 4.78
CA GLY A 18 -3.10 -2.33 5.05
C GLY A 18 -3.23 -1.83 6.50
N VAL A 19 -3.34 -0.52 6.66
CA VAL A 19 -3.58 0.10 7.98
C VAL A 19 -5.04 0.04 8.44
N GLY A 20 -5.97 -0.30 7.54
CA GLY A 20 -7.40 -0.44 7.86
C GLY A 20 -8.19 0.87 7.86
N SER A 21 -7.65 1.95 7.28
CA SER A 21 -8.29 3.28 7.24
C SER A 21 -9.57 3.35 6.42
N ASN A 22 -9.80 2.38 5.54
CA ASN A 22 -11.02 2.26 4.72
C ASN A 22 -11.62 0.85 4.84
N THR A 23 -11.74 0.33 6.06
CA THR A 23 -12.28 -1.01 6.30
C THR A 23 -13.16 -1.02 7.54
N LEU A 24 -14.41 -1.47 7.38
CA LEU A 24 -15.34 -1.73 8.47
C LEU A 24 -15.48 -3.25 8.64
N ILE A 25 -15.01 -3.78 9.77
CA ILE A 25 -15.19 -5.18 10.15
C ILE A 25 -16.44 -5.25 11.03
N ARG A 26 -17.41 -6.09 10.66
CA ARG A 26 -18.63 -6.31 11.46
C ARG A 26 -18.28 -6.95 12.80
N ASP A 27 -19.15 -6.83 13.79
CA ASP A 27 -18.92 -7.33 15.16
C ASP A 27 -18.60 -8.84 15.22
N GLY A 28 -19.12 -9.63 14.26
CA GLY A 28 -18.80 -11.06 14.12
C GLY A 28 -17.40 -11.37 13.56
N GLY A 29 -16.59 -10.35 13.26
CA GLY A 29 -15.24 -10.50 12.74
C GLY A 29 -15.18 -10.96 11.27
N PHE A 30 -14.05 -11.57 10.91
CA PHE A 30 -13.81 -12.14 9.58
C PHE A 30 -13.51 -13.63 9.69
N ASN A 31 -14.36 -14.47 9.10
CA ASN A 31 -14.15 -15.91 9.03
C ASN A 31 -13.22 -16.26 7.85
N GLY A 32 -11.92 -16.21 8.11
CA GLY A 32 -10.86 -16.44 7.13
C GLY A 32 -9.52 -15.91 7.64
N ILE A 33 -8.58 -15.69 6.73
CA ILE A 33 -7.23 -15.20 7.07
C ILE A 33 -7.06 -13.76 6.59
N ILE A 34 -6.61 -12.91 7.51
CA ILE A 34 -6.18 -11.54 7.22
C ILE A 34 -4.65 -11.49 7.19
N ILE A 35 -4.09 -11.10 6.05
CA ILE A 35 -2.66 -10.85 5.89
C ILE A 35 -2.40 -9.35 6.05
N LYS A 36 -1.70 -8.97 7.12
CA LYS A 36 -1.22 -7.59 7.33
C LYS A 36 0.24 -7.48 6.91
N LEU A 37 0.53 -6.63 5.94
CA LEU A 37 1.91 -6.39 5.50
C LEU A 37 2.66 -5.54 6.53
N GLY A 38 3.76 -6.08 7.07
CA GLY A 38 4.58 -5.43 8.10
C GLY A 38 5.72 -4.57 7.54
N LYS A 39 6.67 -4.18 8.40
CA LYS A 39 7.82 -3.29 8.08
C LYS A 39 8.69 -3.78 6.92
N SER A 40 8.79 -5.09 6.69
CA SER A 40 9.54 -5.63 5.56
C SER A 40 8.98 -5.22 4.19
N PHE A 41 7.73 -4.72 4.15
CA PHE A 41 7.07 -4.21 2.96
C PHE A 41 6.95 -2.68 2.95
N SER A 42 7.67 -1.96 3.83
CA SER A 42 7.59 -0.50 3.94
C SER A 42 8.87 0.19 3.48
N HIS A 43 9.62 -0.43 2.56
CA HIS A 43 10.86 0.13 2.02
C HIS A 43 10.57 1.34 1.13
N LEU A 44 11.50 2.29 1.13
CA LEU A 44 11.51 3.46 0.25
C LEU A 44 12.92 3.62 -0.32
N SER A 45 13.01 3.85 -1.62
CA SER A 45 14.27 4.09 -2.32
C SER A 45 14.03 4.86 -3.61
N LEU A 46 15.07 5.47 -4.15
CA LEU A 46 15.06 5.98 -5.53
C LEU A 46 15.40 4.85 -6.50
N PHE A 47 14.67 4.77 -7.61
CA PHE A 47 15.07 3.99 -8.78
C PHE A 47 16.00 4.80 -9.67
N ASP A 48 15.67 6.08 -9.88
CA ASP A 48 16.48 7.08 -10.57
C ASP A 48 16.20 8.48 -9.98
N GLN A 49 16.63 9.55 -10.68
CA GLN A 49 16.46 10.93 -10.21
C GLN A 49 15.01 11.41 -10.12
N ASN A 50 14.07 10.76 -10.83
CA ASN A 50 12.67 11.19 -10.94
C ASN A 50 11.67 10.12 -10.47
N THR A 51 12.14 8.91 -10.14
CA THR A 51 11.29 7.76 -9.83
C THR A 51 11.65 7.19 -8.47
N LEU A 52 10.67 7.10 -7.56
CA LEU A 52 10.80 6.39 -6.30
C LEU A 52 10.14 5.00 -6.34
N ILE A 53 10.62 4.10 -5.51
CA ILE A 53 10.02 2.79 -5.24
C ILE A 53 9.48 2.82 -3.81
N ALA A 54 8.22 2.45 -3.65
CA ALA A 54 7.57 2.33 -2.35
C ALA A 54 7.00 0.93 -2.17
N GLY A 55 7.33 0.32 -1.03
CA GLY A 55 6.73 -0.94 -0.62
C GLY A 55 5.25 -0.78 -0.25
N ALA A 56 4.45 -1.83 -0.42
CA ALA A 56 3.00 -1.79 -0.25
C ALA A 56 2.51 -1.44 1.18
N SER A 57 3.34 -1.56 2.22
CA SER A 57 3.00 -1.15 3.59
C SER A 57 3.63 0.20 3.99
N ALA A 58 4.33 0.89 3.08
CA ALA A 58 4.79 2.24 3.32
C ALA A 58 3.59 3.17 3.53
N LEU A 59 3.62 3.99 4.57
CA LEU A 59 2.56 4.96 4.85
C LEU A 59 2.58 6.07 3.79
N ASP A 60 1.41 6.51 3.36
CA ASP A 60 1.26 7.56 2.33
C ASP A 60 2.06 8.82 2.71
N LYS A 61 1.96 9.24 3.99
CA LYS A 61 2.73 10.37 4.55
C LYS A 61 4.25 10.17 4.47
N ASN A 62 4.74 8.95 4.69
CA ASN A 62 6.19 8.69 4.62
C ASN A 62 6.69 8.77 3.18
N VAL A 63 5.88 8.35 2.20
CA VAL A 63 6.21 8.48 0.78
C VAL A 63 6.21 9.95 0.38
N SER A 64 5.24 10.74 0.84
CA SER A 64 5.20 12.18 0.63
C SER A 64 6.45 12.88 1.16
N ASN A 65 6.86 12.55 2.39
CA ASN A 65 8.08 13.11 3.00
C ASN A 65 9.35 12.67 2.26
N PHE A 66 9.45 11.40 1.86
CA PHE A 66 10.60 10.90 1.12
C PHE A 66 10.72 11.55 -0.26
N ALA A 67 9.59 11.78 -0.95
CA ALA A 67 9.55 12.53 -2.20
C ALA A 67 10.06 13.97 -2.00
N LEU A 68 9.59 14.65 -0.95
CA LEU A 68 10.05 16.00 -0.58
C LEU A 68 11.56 16.05 -0.34
N GLU A 69 12.10 15.12 0.45
CA GLU A 69 13.55 15.03 0.74
C GLU A 69 14.40 14.82 -0.53
N ASN A 70 13.82 14.23 -1.57
CA ASN A 70 14.48 13.95 -2.85
C ASN A 70 14.04 14.90 -3.98
N SER A 71 13.35 16.00 -3.67
CA SER A 71 12.90 17.01 -4.65
C SER A 71 11.99 16.45 -5.76
N LEU A 72 11.19 15.42 -5.45
CA LEU A 72 10.18 14.86 -6.34
C LEU A 72 8.81 15.51 -6.07
N THR A 73 8.18 16.04 -7.12
CA THR A 73 6.86 16.67 -7.05
C THR A 73 5.74 15.71 -7.43
N GLY A 74 4.50 16.05 -7.08
CA GLY A 74 3.30 15.25 -7.38
C GLY A 74 2.89 14.27 -6.27
N PHE A 75 3.67 14.15 -5.20
CA PHE A 75 3.40 13.27 -4.05
C PHE A 75 2.81 14.03 -2.84
N GLU A 76 2.56 15.33 -2.96
CA GLU A 76 2.14 16.21 -1.87
C GLU A 76 0.78 15.78 -1.29
N PHE A 77 -0.14 15.35 -2.16
CA PHE A 77 -1.49 14.93 -1.76
C PHE A 77 -1.49 13.72 -0.81
N LEU A 78 -0.46 12.87 -0.87
CA LEU A 78 -0.29 11.71 0.02
C LEU A 78 -0.08 12.11 1.49
N SER A 79 0.38 13.34 1.76
CA SER A 79 0.52 13.86 3.13
C SER A 79 -0.80 13.94 3.89
N CYS A 80 -1.92 14.03 3.15
CA CYS A 80 -3.26 14.24 3.68
C CYS A 80 -4.12 12.96 3.70
N ILE A 81 -3.60 11.84 3.21
CA ILE A 81 -4.35 10.57 3.12
C ILE A 81 -3.91 9.63 4.24
N PRO A 82 -4.83 9.16 5.10
CA PRO A 82 -4.51 8.12 6.06
C PRO A 82 -4.51 6.76 5.37
N GLY A 83 -3.36 6.14 5.24
CA GLY A 83 -3.26 4.88 4.50
C GLY A 83 -1.85 4.35 4.37
N ALA A 84 -1.74 3.35 3.49
CA ALA A 84 -0.48 2.82 3.00
C ALA A 84 -0.59 2.63 1.48
N ILE A 85 0.54 2.70 0.79
CA ILE A 85 0.62 2.73 -0.68
C ILE A 85 -0.15 1.59 -1.33
N GLY A 86 -0.08 0.36 -0.80
CA GLY A 86 -0.82 -0.77 -1.37
C GLY A 86 -2.35 -0.58 -1.34
N GLY A 87 -2.87 0.06 -0.28
CA GLY A 87 -4.28 0.46 -0.20
C GLY A 87 -4.58 1.64 -1.13
N GLY A 88 -3.68 2.61 -1.20
CA GLY A 88 -3.76 3.75 -2.12
C GLY A 88 -3.91 3.31 -3.58
N VAL A 89 -3.03 2.42 -4.03
CA VAL A 89 -3.08 1.82 -5.38
C VAL A 89 -4.39 1.09 -5.61
N ARG A 90 -4.85 0.28 -4.64
CA ARG A 90 -6.10 -0.49 -4.78
C ARG A 90 -7.34 0.40 -4.93
N MET A 91 -7.34 1.57 -4.30
CA MET A 91 -8.48 2.49 -4.28
C MET A 91 -8.38 3.61 -5.32
N ASN A 92 -7.24 3.75 -6.00
CA ASN A 92 -6.84 4.99 -6.66
C ASN A 92 -7.05 6.22 -5.75
N SER A 93 -6.52 6.14 -4.53
CA SER A 93 -6.74 7.19 -3.52
C SER A 93 -6.26 8.55 -4.02
N GLY A 94 -7.00 9.61 -3.72
CA GLY A 94 -6.69 10.96 -4.17
C GLY A 94 -7.40 12.04 -3.35
N CYS A 95 -6.84 13.24 -3.39
CA CYS A 95 -7.41 14.45 -2.82
C CYS A 95 -6.83 15.69 -3.54
N TYR A 96 -7.48 16.85 -3.40
CA TYR A 96 -7.06 18.12 -4.03
C TYR A 96 -6.88 18.05 -5.55
N GLY A 97 -7.66 17.20 -6.23
CA GLY A 97 -7.59 17.02 -7.68
C GLY A 97 -6.47 16.11 -8.16
N GLU A 98 -5.65 15.57 -7.25
CA GLU A 98 -4.59 14.59 -7.52
C GLU A 98 -4.98 13.19 -7.04
N ASP A 99 -4.42 12.14 -7.63
CA ASP A 99 -4.63 10.75 -7.24
C ASP A 99 -3.43 9.87 -7.61
N ILE A 100 -3.42 8.63 -7.11
CA ILE A 100 -2.34 7.65 -7.35
C ILE A 100 -2.09 7.42 -8.84
N SER A 101 -3.12 7.38 -9.68
CA SER A 101 -2.97 7.08 -11.11
C SER A 101 -2.10 8.09 -11.85
N LYS A 102 -2.03 9.33 -11.36
CA LYS A 102 -1.19 10.38 -11.95
C LYS A 102 0.31 10.22 -11.69
N ILE A 103 0.69 9.47 -10.66
CA ILE A 103 2.09 9.23 -10.27
C ILE A 103 2.53 7.77 -10.44
N LEU A 104 1.61 6.87 -10.79
CA LEU A 104 1.87 5.43 -10.84
C LEU A 104 2.48 5.01 -12.18
N VAL A 105 3.72 4.52 -12.14
CA VAL A 105 4.42 4.01 -13.34
C VAL A 105 4.26 2.50 -13.49
N SER A 106 4.45 1.73 -12.42
CA SER A 106 4.35 0.27 -12.43
C SER A 106 4.03 -0.28 -11.05
N ILE A 107 3.54 -1.53 -11.01
CA ILE A 107 3.25 -2.27 -9.78
C ILE A 107 3.81 -3.69 -9.85
N GLN A 108 4.36 -4.16 -8.74
CA GLN A 108 4.66 -5.57 -8.56
C GLN A 108 3.54 -6.21 -7.75
N VAL A 109 2.89 -7.24 -8.32
CA VAL A 109 1.78 -7.95 -7.70
C VAL A 109 2.14 -9.41 -7.46
N MET A 110 1.49 -10.01 -6.46
CA MET A 110 1.53 -11.45 -6.21
C MET A 110 0.14 -12.00 -6.51
N ASP A 111 0.09 -12.97 -7.42
CA ASP A 111 -1.11 -13.76 -7.64
C ASP A 111 -1.28 -14.76 -6.50
N LEU A 112 -2.51 -14.90 -6.01
CA LEU A 112 -2.84 -15.65 -4.78
C LEU A 112 -3.37 -17.05 -5.12
#